data_AF-A0A355X5Y0-F1
#
_entry.id   AF-A0A355X5Y0-F1
#
_cell.length_a   1.000
_cell.length_b   1.000
_cell.length_c   1.000
_cell.angle_alpha   90.00
_cell.angle_beta   90.00
_cell.angle_gamma   90.00
#
_symmetry.space_group_name_H-M   'P 1'
#
loop_
_entity.id
_entity.type
_entity.pdbx_description
1 polymer ?
#
loop_
_entity_poly.entity_id
_entity_poly.type
_entity_poly.pdbx_seq_one_letter_code
_entity_poly.pdbx_strand_id
1 'polypeptide(L)'
;MATPMAENSKNFVKVTINPTINLYNPTKIKTFRKKHSLTRVELSNLTGISINALQLWERGQAKPHYKYWRKLLLFMRSYEDDSF
;
A
#
# COMPACT_ATOMS: atom_id res chain seq x y z
N MET A 1 44.18 -5.34 5.33
CA MET A 1 43.12 -4.32 5.11
C MET A 1 41.79 -5.06 5.02
N ALA A 2 40.91 -4.93 6.01
CA ALA A 2 39.59 -5.55 5.99
C ALA A 2 38.54 -4.46 6.24
N THR A 3 37.69 -4.23 5.25
CA THR A 3 36.57 -3.27 5.31
C THR A 3 35.41 -3.91 6.08
N PRO A 4 34.78 -3.26 7.07
CA PRO A 4 33.58 -3.78 7.67
C PRO A 4 32.39 -3.56 6.72
N MET A 5 31.69 -4.64 6.43
CA MET A 5 30.44 -4.70 5.68
C MET A 5 29.41 -3.80 6.36
N ALA A 6 28.91 -2.78 5.65
CA ALA A 6 27.91 -1.86 6.17
C ALA A 6 26.66 -2.64 6.60
N GLU A 7 26.47 -2.72 7.91
CA GLU A 7 25.32 -3.29 8.57
C GLU A 7 24.10 -2.44 8.22
N ASN A 8 23.25 -2.94 7.31
CA ASN A 8 22.01 -2.32 6.91
C ASN A 8 21.04 -2.35 8.11
N SER A 9 21.19 -1.36 9.00
CA SER A 9 20.43 -1.22 10.21
C SER A 9 18.96 -0.99 9.86
N LYS A 10 18.15 -2.03 10.03
CA LYS A 10 16.71 -1.95 9.93
C LYS A 10 16.22 -0.99 11.01
N ASN A 11 15.97 0.26 10.62
CA ASN A 11 15.53 1.30 11.52
C ASN A 11 14.06 1.06 11.87
N PHE A 12 13.80 0.42 13.02
CA PHE A 12 12.46 0.21 13.53
C PHE A 12 11.97 1.51 14.18
N VAL A 13 11.32 2.36 13.39
CA VAL A 13 10.67 3.56 13.90
C VAL A 13 9.49 3.11 14.79
N LYS A 14 9.60 3.32 16.10
CA LYS A 14 8.45 3.31 17.02
C LYS A 14 7.58 4.52 16.69
N VAL A 15 6.68 4.35 15.74
CA VAL A 15 5.66 5.37 15.43
C VAL A 15 4.61 5.32 16.54
N THR A 16 4.67 6.28 17.46
CA THR A 16 3.52 6.61 18.31
C THR A 16 2.43 7.13 17.37
N ILE A 17 1.44 6.28 17.07
CA ILE A 17 0.32 6.63 16.20
C ILE A 17 -0.52 7.67 16.93
N ASN A 18 -0.23 8.96 16.71
CA ASN A 18 -1.19 10.01 16.98
C ASN A 18 -2.48 9.66 16.20
N PRO A 19 -3.65 9.59 16.84
CA PRO A 19 -4.89 9.15 16.18
C PRO A 19 -5.34 10.08 15.04
N THR A 20 -4.71 11.26 14.89
CA THR A 20 -5.02 12.29 13.90
C THR A 20 -4.29 12.12 12.57
N ILE A 21 -3.31 11.22 12.44
CA ILE A 21 -2.63 11.00 11.16
C ILE A 21 -3.61 10.25 10.23
N ASN A 22 -4.17 10.96 9.26
CA ASN A 22 -4.99 10.33 8.23
C ASN A 22 -4.08 9.54 7.27
N LEU A 23 -3.69 8.33 7.68
CA LEU A 23 -2.83 7.41 6.92
C LEU A 23 -3.50 6.96 5.61
N TYR A 24 -4.80 7.20 5.49
CA TYR A 24 -5.62 6.77 4.38
C TYR A 24 -5.82 7.91 3.39
N ASN A 25 -5.37 7.69 2.16
CA ASN A 25 -5.70 8.56 1.05
C ASN A 25 -6.46 7.74 -0.02
N PRO A 26 -7.79 7.93 -0.16
CA PRO A 26 -8.61 7.18 -1.12
C PRO A 26 -8.12 7.33 -2.57
N THR A 27 -7.48 8.46 -2.88
CA THR A 27 -6.94 8.71 -4.22
C THR A 27 -5.72 7.84 -4.54
N LYS A 28 -5.01 7.30 -3.55
CA LYS A 28 -3.80 6.48 -3.77
C LYS A 28 -4.10 5.16 -4.48
N ILE A 29 -5.20 4.49 -4.14
CA ILE A 29 -5.63 3.27 -4.85
C ILE A 29 -5.97 3.60 -6.30
N LYS A 30 -6.79 4.62 -6.50
CA LYS A 30 -7.28 5.02 -7.83
C LYS A 30 -6.15 5.47 -8.75
N THR A 31 -5.19 6.23 -8.22
CA THR A 31 -4.02 6.73 -8.98
C THR A 31 -3.09 5.58 -9.36
N PHE A 32 -2.74 4.71 -8.42
CA PHE A 32 -1.97 3.48 -8.70
C PHE A 32 -2.65 2.64 -9.79
N ARG A 33 -3.94 2.37 -9.62
CA ARG A 33 -4.71 1.57 -10.57
C ARG A 33 -4.69 2.17 -11.98
N LYS A 34 -4.88 3.49 -12.11
CA LYS A 34 -4.83 4.18 -13.41
C LYS A 34 -3.42 4.22 -14.00
N LYS A 35 -2.38 4.42 -13.18
CA LYS A 35 -0.97 4.44 -13.60
C LYS A 35 -0.56 3.13 -14.28
N HIS A 36 -1.03 2.01 -13.74
CA HIS A 36 -0.70 0.67 -14.25
C HIS A 36 -1.82 0.04 -15.11
N SER A 37 -2.80 0.84 -15.55
CA SER A 37 -3.95 0.39 -16.36
C SER A 37 -4.71 -0.81 -15.79
N LEU A 38 -4.69 -0.98 -14.47
CA LEU A 38 -5.36 -2.09 -13.78
C LEU A 38 -6.86 -1.83 -13.69
N THR A 39 -7.66 -2.87 -13.82
CA THR A 39 -9.08 -2.85 -13.46
C THR A 39 -9.23 -3.10 -11.95
N ARG A 40 -10.41 -2.77 -11.38
CA ARG A 40 -10.68 -3.13 -9.98
C ARG A 40 -10.73 -4.64 -9.77
N VAL A 41 -11.13 -5.38 -10.81
CA VAL A 41 -11.19 -6.85 -10.81
C VAL A 41 -9.77 -7.41 -10.72
N GLU A 42 -8.85 -6.92 -11.54
CA GLU A 42 -7.44 -7.35 -11.49
C GLU A 42 -6.81 -7.01 -10.14
N LEU A 43 -7.00 -5.77 -9.65
CA LEU A 43 -6.48 -5.39 -8.34
C LEU A 43 -7.08 -6.26 -7.21
N SER A 44 -8.37 -6.61 -7.32
CA SER A 44 -9.04 -7.53 -6.39
C SER A 44 -8.41 -8.92 -6.44
N ASN A 45 -8.17 -9.46 -7.63
CA ASN A 45 -7.56 -10.79 -7.80
C ASN A 45 -6.12 -10.83 -7.27
N LEU A 46 -5.33 -9.79 -7.53
CA LEU A 46 -3.94 -9.69 -7.09
C LEU A 46 -3.82 -9.50 -5.56
N THR A 47 -4.75 -8.77 -4.95
CA THR A 47 -4.70 -8.44 -3.52
C THR A 47 -5.61 -9.32 -2.66
N GLY A 48 -6.52 -10.10 -3.25
CA GLY A 48 -7.57 -10.84 -2.56
C GLY A 48 -8.56 -9.95 -1.79
N ILE A 49 -8.64 -8.67 -2.13
CA ILE A 49 -9.56 -7.70 -1.51
C ILE A 49 -10.78 -7.57 -2.41
N SER A 50 -11.98 -7.63 -1.84
CA SER A 50 -13.19 -7.55 -2.65
C SER A 50 -13.29 -6.26 -3.47
N ILE A 51 -13.80 -6.38 -4.70
CA ILE A 51 -14.03 -5.26 -5.61
C ILE A 51 -14.88 -4.16 -4.95
N ASN A 52 -15.91 -4.57 -4.20
CA ASN A 52 -16.79 -3.64 -3.49
C ASN A 52 -16.04 -2.83 -2.43
N ALA A 53 -15.13 -3.46 -1.68
CA ALA A 53 -14.30 -2.76 -0.71
C ALA A 53 -13.37 -1.75 -1.40
N LEU A 54 -12.69 -2.16 -2.49
CA LEU A 54 -11.85 -1.27 -3.29
C LEU A 54 -12.63 -0.08 -3.86
N GLN A 55 -13.85 -0.30 -4.36
CA GLN A 55 -14.71 0.76 -4.87
C GLN A 55 -15.14 1.76 -3.79
N LEU A 56 -15.57 1.27 -2.62
CA LEU A 56 -15.94 2.13 -1.49
C LEU A 56 -14.74 2.96 -1.01
N TRP A 57 -13.55 2.35 -0.98
CA TRP A 57 -12.33 3.05 -0.59
C TRP A 57 -11.92 4.08 -1.64
N GLU A 58 -11.87 3.74 -2.93
CA GLU A 58 -11.55 4.71 -3.99
C GLU A 58 -12.49 5.93 -4.01
N ARG A 59 -13.75 5.75 -3.58
CA ARG A 59 -14.76 6.83 -3.48
C ARG A 59 -14.72 7.59 -2.15
N GLY A 60 -13.92 7.14 -1.18
CA GLY A 60 -13.92 7.70 0.18
C GLY A 60 -15.17 7.38 1.00
N GLN A 61 -16.03 6.46 0.53
CA GLN A 61 -17.27 6.07 1.20
C GLN A 61 -17.06 5.15 2.40
N ALA A 62 -15.90 4.50 2.48
CA ALA A 62 -15.50 3.71 3.63
C ALA A 62 -14.00 3.87 3.91
N LYS A 63 -13.61 3.69 5.17
CA LYS A 63 -12.21 3.65 5.59
C LYS A 63 -11.74 2.19 5.67
N PRO A 64 -10.65 1.80 4.99
CA PRO A 64 -10.09 0.46 5.13
C PRO A 64 -9.58 0.24 6.55
N HIS A 65 -9.77 -0.97 7.08
CA HIS A 65 -9.05 -1.40 8.26
C HIS A 65 -7.54 -1.43 7.99
N TYR A 66 -6.72 -1.11 8.99
CA TYR A 66 -5.26 -1.01 8.85
C TYR A 66 -4.63 -2.24 8.18
N LYS A 67 -5.10 -3.44 8.51
CA LYS A 67 -4.65 -4.71 7.89
C LYS A 67 -4.74 -4.69 6.36
N TYR A 68 -5.88 -4.25 5.81
CA TYR A 68 -6.09 -4.21 4.37
C TYR A 68 -5.33 -3.07 3.70
N TRP A 69 -5.26 -1.92 4.37
CA TRP A 69 -4.48 -0.79 3.88
C TRP A 69 -2.99 -1.12 3.80
N ARG A 70 -2.43 -1.75 4.84
CA ARG A 70 -1.05 -2.24 4.84
C ARG A 70 -0.82 -3.25 3.71
N LYS A 71 -1.74 -4.18 3.48
CA LYS A 71 -1.64 -5.15 2.37
C LYS A 71 -1.56 -4.44 1.02
N LEU A 72 -2.43 -3.45 0.76
CA LEU A 72 -2.39 -2.65 -0.46
C LEU A 72 -1.08 -1.89 -0.63
N LEU A 73 -0.59 -1.25 0.44
CA LEU A 73 0.67 -0.51 0.37
C LEU A 73 1.87 -1.41 0.07
N LEU A 74 1.93 -2.59 0.70
CA LEU A 74 3.00 -3.56 0.43
C LEU A 74 2.93 -4.07 -1.01
N PHE A 75 1.72 -4.39 -1.49
CA PHE A 75 1.51 -4.83 -2.87
C PHE A 75 1.90 -3.74 -3.88
N MET A 76 1.47 -2.50 -3.68
CA MET A 76 1.81 -1.39 -4.59
C MET A 76 3.31 -1.17 -4.65
N ARG A 77 4.00 -1.28 -3.51
CA ARG A 77 5.46 -1.15 -3.44
C ARG A 77 6.17 -2.26 -4.22
N SER A 78 5.81 -3.52 -4.00
CA SER A 78 6.44 -4.64 -4.74
C SER A 78 6.15 -4.55 -6.24
N TYR A 79 4.95 -4.12 -6.63
CA TYR A 79 4.58 -3.97 -8.05
C TYR A 79 5.44 -2.93 -8.79
N GLU A 80 5.83 -1.86 -8.11
CA GLU A 80 6.74 -0.86 -8.66
C GLU A 80 8.19 -1.38 -8.73
N ASP A 81 8.61 -2.22 -7.79
CA ASP A 81 9.95 -2.82 -7.77
C ASP A 81 10.13 -3.91 -8.86
N ASP A 82 9.05 -4.62 -9.23
CA ASP A 82 9.06 -5.69 -10.25
C ASP A 82 8.88 -5.18 -11.70
N SER A 83 8.60 -3.89 -11.89
CA SER A 83 8.44 -3.28 -13.22
C SER A 83 9.80 -2.76 -13.72
N PHE A 84 10.74 -3.69 -13.98
CA PHE A 84 12.03 -3.43 -14.66
C PHE A 84 12.06 -4.05 -16.05
#